data_AF-A0A1S3QM02-F1
#
_entry.id   AF-A0A1S3QM02-F1
#
_cell.length_a   1.000
_cell.length_b   1.000
_cell.length_c   1.000
_cell.angle_alpha   90.00
_cell.angle_beta   90.00
_cell.angle_gamma   90.00
#
_symmetry.space_group_name_H-M   'P 1'
#
loop_
_entity.id
_entity.type
_entity.pdbx_description
1 polymer ?
#
loop_
_entity_poly.entity_id
_entity_poly.type
_entity_poly.pdbx_seq_one_letter_code
_entity_poly.pdbx_strand_id
1 'polypeptide(L)'
;KQKYFHRRRLDWNDNSKAGRYVKDHIKPLWRYRLSEAKEHHQFFDLLEKMLEYEPSKRLSLSSALRHPFFLPLLRGSKAWESTQNICR
;
A
#
# COMPACT_ATOMS: atom_id res chain seq x y z
N LYS A 1 27.97 6.10 12.07
CA LYS A 1 27.86 4.62 11.96
C LYS A 1 26.50 4.28 11.33
N GLN A 2 26.46 3.67 10.15
CA GLN A 2 25.19 3.16 9.58
C GLN A 2 24.90 1.80 10.21
N LYS A 3 24.04 1.76 11.24
CA LYS A 3 23.75 0.55 12.03
C LYS A 3 22.93 -0.50 11.26
N TYR A 4 22.15 -0.07 10.28
CA TYR A 4 21.14 -0.91 9.61
C TYR A 4 21.55 -1.37 8.22
N PHE A 5 22.68 -0.89 7.68
CA PHE A 5 23.08 -1.15 6.31
C PHE A 5 24.54 -1.60 6.25
N HIS A 6 24.80 -2.69 5.50
CA HIS A 6 26.12 -3.17 5.17
C HIS A 6 26.25 -3.24 3.65
N ARG A 7 27.32 -2.68 3.07
CA ARG A 7 27.56 -2.66 1.60
C ARG A 7 26.33 -2.18 0.79
N ARG A 8 25.69 -1.09 1.24
CA ARG A 8 24.49 -0.47 0.63
C ARG A 8 23.24 -1.36 0.59
N ARG A 9 23.22 -2.45 1.35
CA ARG A 9 22.05 -3.31 1.52
C ARG A 9 21.64 -3.33 2.99
N LEU A 10 20.36 -3.58 3.24
CA LEU A 10 19.85 -3.77 4.59
C LEU A 10 20.62 -4.94 5.22
N ASP A 11 21.23 -4.70 6.39
CA ASP A 11 21.88 -5.73 7.17
C ASP A 11 20.80 -6.51 7.95
N TRP A 12 20.25 -7.53 7.29
CA TRP A 12 19.12 -8.31 7.79
C TRP A 12 19.36 -9.81 7.61
N ASN A 13 19.18 -10.56 8.69
CA ASN A 13 19.30 -12.02 8.69
C ASN A 13 17.91 -12.66 8.64
N ASP A 14 17.53 -13.17 7.47
CA ASP A 14 16.26 -13.87 7.23
C ASP A 14 16.09 -15.15 8.06
N ASN A 15 17.19 -15.77 8.48
CA ASN A 15 17.17 -16.98 9.32
C ASN A 15 17.11 -16.66 10.82
N SER A 16 17.08 -15.39 11.22
CA SER A 16 16.82 -15.01 12.62
C SER A 16 15.35 -15.25 12.99
N LYS A 17 15.02 -15.23 14.30
CA LYS A 17 13.60 -15.31 14.75
C LYS A 17 12.75 -14.19 14.13
N ALA A 18 13.27 -12.96 14.09
CA ALA A 18 12.60 -11.83 13.48
C ALA A 18 12.51 -11.96 11.95
N GLY A 19 13.56 -12.46 11.30
CA GLY A 19 13.60 -12.73 9.87
C GLY A 19 12.51 -13.70 9.42
N ARG A 20 12.39 -14.85 10.11
CA ARG A 20 11.32 -15.82 9.85
C ARG A 20 9.93 -15.23 10.09
N TYR A 21 9.74 -14.50 11.18
CA TYR A 21 8.46 -13.85 11.46
C TYR A 21 8.03 -12.91 10.33
N VAL A 22 8.92 -12.02 9.88
CA VAL A 22 8.65 -11.11 8.76
C VAL A 22 8.35 -11.89 7.49
N LYS A 23 9.15 -12.90 7.16
CA LYS A 23 8.95 -13.73 5.96
C LYS A 23 7.60 -14.46 5.93
N ASP A 24 7.13 -14.94 7.09
CA ASP A 24 5.90 -15.71 7.18
C ASP A 24 4.63 -14.81 7.20
N HIS A 25 4.74 -13.58 7.72
CA HIS A 25 3.58 -12.72 7.97
C HIS A 25 3.47 -11.51 7.03
N ILE A 26 4.59 -11.04 6.48
CA ILE A 26 4.64 -9.86 5.61
C ILE A 26 4.70 -10.31 4.16
N LYS A 27 3.71 -9.85 3.38
CA LYS A 27 3.57 -10.17 1.95
C LYS A 27 3.79 -8.90 1.11
N PRO A 28 4.07 -9.03 -0.19
CA PRO A 28 3.97 -7.90 -1.11
C PRO A 28 2.61 -7.22 -0.99
N LEU A 29 2.58 -5.89 -1.07
CA LEU A 29 1.38 -5.10 -0.76
C LEU A 29 0.13 -5.58 -1.52
N TRP A 30 0.25 -5.84 -2.82
CA TRP A 30 -0.83 -6.34 -3.67
C TRP A 30 -1.48 -7.65 -3.20
N ARG A 31 -0.79 -8.47 -2.40
CA ARG A 31 -1.35 -9.71 -1.84
C ARG A 31 -2.42 -9.47 -0.76
N TYR A 32 -2.49 -8.26 -0.22
CA TYR A 32 -3.52 -7.88 0.76
C TYR A 32 -4.80 -7.38 0.09
N ARG A 33 -4.86 -7.35 -1.25
CA ARG A 33 -6.07 -6.99 -1.98
C ARG A 33 -7.10 -8.11 -1.87
N LEU A 34 -8.32 -7.75 -1.45
CA LEU A 34 -9.42 -8.70 -1.23
C LEU A 34 -10.25 -9.00 -2.49
N SER A 35 -10.20 -8.13 -3.50
CA SER A 35 -11.00 -8.24 -4.73
C SER A 35 -10.24 -7.66 -5.92
N GLU A 36 -10.47 -8.23 -7.10
CA GLU A 36 -9.94 -7.73 -8.38
C GLU A 36 -10.82 -6.64 -9.02
N ALA A 37 -11.83 -6.16 -8.28
CA ALA A 37 -12.64 -5.03 -8.70
C ALA A 37 -11.78 -3.76 -8.84
N LYS A 38 -12.18 -2.89 -9.78
CA LYS A 38 -11.41 -1.71 -10.19
C LYS A 38 -11.12 -0.77 -9.02
N GLU A 39 -12.05 -0.64 -8.09
CA GLU A 39 -11.95 0.22 -6.90
C GLU A 39 -10.81 -0.25 -6.00
N HIS A 40 -10.65 -1.57 -5.83
CA HIS A 40 -9.56 -2.14 -5.05
C HIS A 40 -8.21 -1.92 -5.73
N HIS A 41 -8.13 -2.06 -7.05
CA HIS A 41 -6.91 -1.71 -7.79
C HIS A 41 -6.55 -0.22 -7.63
N GLN A 42 -7.53 0.67 -7.74
CA GLN A 42 -7.33 2.10 -7.54
C GLN A 42 -6.90 2.45 -6.11
N PHE A 43 -7.41 1.74 -5.11
CA PHE A 43 -6.98 1.90 -3.73
C PHE A 43 -5.52 1.50 -3.53
N PHE A 44 -5.13 0.33 -4.04
CA PHE A 44 -3.75 -0.15 -3.92
C PHE A 44 -2.76 0.71 -4.72
N ASP A 45 -3.14 1.20 -5.91
CA ASP A 45 -2.33 2.16 -6.68
C ASP A 45 -2.10 3.48 -5.92
N LEU A 46 -3.13 3.99 -5.24
CA LEU A 46 -2.97 5.15 -4.35
C LEU A 46 -1.99 4.85 -3.21
N LEU A 47 -2.17 3.70 -2.54
CA LEU A 47 -1.37 3.30 -1.38
C LEU A 47 0.11 3.11 -1.76
N GLU A 48 0.40 2.46 -2.90
CA GLU A 48 1.76 2.30 -3.42
C GLU A 48 2.44 3.66 -3.64
N LYS A 49 1.74 4.62 -4.25
CA LYS A 49 2.27 5.97 -4.48
C LYS A 49 2.48 6.76 -3.18
N MET A 50 1.68 6.52 -2.15
CA MET A 50 1.85 7.11 -0.81
C MET A 50 2.99 6.46 -0.02
N LEU A 51 3.29 5.18 -0.26
CA LEU A 51 4.33 4.40 0.43
C LEU A 51 5.69 4.39 -0.31
N GLU A 52 5.87 5.27 -1.29
CA GLU A 52 7.16 5.46 -1.97
C GLU A 52 8.28 5.82 -0.96
N TYR A 53 9.42 5.15 -1.09
CA TYR A 53 10.55 5.31 -0.18
C TYR A 53 11.21 6.67 -0.36
N GLU A 54 11.39 7.10 -1.61
CA GLU A 54 12.00 8.39 -1.95
C GLU A 54 11.00 9.55 -1.73
N PRO A 55 11.22 10.44 -0.74
CA PRO A 55 10.24 11.47 -0.40
C PRO A 55 9.92 12.43 -1.55
N SER A 56 10.89 12.70 -2.43
CA SER A 56 10.70 13.55 -3.61
C SER A 56 9.82 12.92 -4.68
N LYS A 57 9.66 11.59 -4.68
CA LYS A 57 8.79 10.85 -5.60
C LYS A 57 7.45 10.49 -4.96
N ARG A 58 7.35 10.53 -3.63
CA ARG A 58 6.14 10.21 -2.88
C ARG A 58 4.99 11.16 -3.23
N LEU A 59 3.81 10.58 -3.38
CA LEU A 59 2.60 11.32 -3.70
C LEU A 59 2.28 12.37 -2.62
N SER A 60 2.11 13.62 -3.02
CA SER A 60 1.64 14.68 -2.13
C SER A 60 0.15 14.49 -1.80
N LEU A 61 -0.28 14.99 -0.64
CA LEU A 61 -1.69 14.95 -0.23
C LEU A 61 -2.61 15.65 -1.24
N SER A 62 -2.19 16.79 -1.80
CA SER A 62 -2.96 17.52 -2.81
C SER A 62 -3.15 16.73 -4.11
N SER A 63 -2.16 15.92 -4.50
CA SER A 63 -2.29 14.99 -5.63
C SER A 63 -3.10 13.74 -5.26
N ALA A 64 -3.00 13.25 -4.03
CA ALA A 64 -3.78 12.13 -3.52
C ALA A 64 -5.30 12.43 -3.56
N LEU A 65 -5.73 13.63 -3.17
CA LEU A 65 -7.15 14.02 -3.25
C LEU A 65 -7.72 14.03 -4.67
N ARG A 66 -6.86 14.14 -5.69
CA ARG A 66 -7.24 14.09 -7.11
C ARG A 66 -7.14 12.69 -7.72
N HIS A 67 -6.84 11.67 -6.91
CA HIS A 67 -6.67 10.30 -7.37
C HIS A 67 -8.00 9.68 -7.85
N PRO A 68 -7.98 8.84 -8.91
CA PRO A 68 -9.17 8.13 -9.41
C PRO A 68 -10.00 7.41 -8.33
N PHE A 69 -9.33 6.92 -7.29
CA PHE A 69 -9.97 6.28 -6.13
C PHE A 69 -11.04 7.18 -5.45
N PHE A 70 -10.81 8.49 -5.37
CA PHE A 70 -11.73 9.43 -4.71
C PHE A 70 -12.74 10.09 -5.66
N LEU A 71 -12.59 9.94 -6.97
CA LEU A 71 -13.49 10.58 -7.96
C LEU A 71 -14.98 10.23 -7.76
N PRO A 72 -15.37 8.99 -7.41
CA PRO A 72 -16.78 8.67 -7.16
C PRO A 72 -17.38 9.48 -6.01
N LEU A 73 -16.59 9.75 -4.95
CA LEU A 73 -17.04 10.54 -3.79
C LEU A 73 -17.28 11.99 -4.17
N LEU A 74 -16.41 12.56 -5.01
CA LEU A 74 -16.52 13.95 -5.47
C LEU A 74 -17.71 14.17 -6.42
N ARG A 75 -18.16 13.11 -7.11
CA ARG A 75 -19.30 13.17 -8.03
C ARG A 75 -20.65 12.90 -7.37
N GLY A 76 -20.70 12.79 -6.04
CA GLY A 76 -21.93 12.44 -5.32
C GLY A 76 -22.45 11.03 -5.63
N SER A 77 -21.63 10.16 -6.22
CA SER A 77 -22.00 8.78 -6.46
C SER A 77 -21.88 7.98 -5.15
N LYS A 78 -23.00 7.41 -4.70
CA LYS A 78 -23.08 6.47 -3.55
C LYS A 78 -22.42 5.11 -3.83
N ALA A 79 -21.30 5.09 -4.57
CA ALA A 79 -20.61 3.86 -4.95
C ALA A 79 -20.06 3.07 -3.75
N TRP A 80 -19.85 3.73 -2.61
CA TRP A 80 -19.38 3.11 -1.37
C TRP A 80 -20.46 2.31 -0.62
N GLU A 81 -21.75 2.51 -0.91
CA GLU A 81 -22.84 1.71 -0.30
C GLU A 81 -22.81 0.25 -0.79
N SER A 82 -22.32 -0.01 -2.00
CA SER A 82 -22.25 -1.37 -2.57
C SER A 82 -21.15 -2.25 -1.95
N THR A 83 -20.16 -1.64 -1.29
CA THR A 83 -18.99 -2.36 -0.72
C THR A 83 -19.22 -2.84 0.71
N GLN A 84 -20.28 -2.39 1.39
CA GLN A 84 -20.61 -2.83 2.75
C GLN A 84 -21.04 -4.31 2.84
N ASN A 85 -21.29 -4.98 1.71
CA ASN A 85 -21.70 -6.39 1.67
C ASN A 85 -20.57 -7.38 1.33
N ILE A 86 -19.33 -6.93 1.12
CA ILE A 86 -18.24 -7.81 0.63
C ILE A 86 -17.29 -8.26 1.75
N CYS A 87 -17.44 -7.77 2.98
CA CYS A 87 -16.58 -8.10 4.12
C CYS A 87 -17.28 -8.90 5.24
N ARG A 88 -18.14 -9.87 4.89
CA ARG A 88 -18.59 -10.92 5.84
C ARG A 88 -17.95 -12.26 5.49
#